data_AF-A0A9N8GT73-F1
#
_entry.id   AF-A0A9N8GT73-F1
#
_cell.length_a   1.000
_cell.length_b   1.000
_cell.length_c   1.000
_cell.angle_alpha   90.00
_cell.angle_beta   90.00
_cell.angle_gamma   90.00
#
_symmetry.space_group_name_H-M   'P 1'
#
loop_
_entity.id
_entity.type
_entity.pdbx_description
1 polymer ?
#
loop_
_entity_poly.entity_id
_entity_poly.type
_entity_poly.pdbx_seq_one_letter_code
_entity_poly.pdbx_strand_id
1 'polypeptide(L)'
;MNEVSLKYLTAPSITSGGNAPTFMLTPDGRLTARNADISGHISANSGTLNNVTIAENCTINGMLRAENIVGDIVKAVGRAFPGSATHPNGTLTVQKQDDQRFDRQIIISSITFAGGKGKSETSNEIWTDCGLVVKNNGREIYYGTKTTNSTGAHTRCLA
;
A
#
# COMPACT_ATOMS: atom_id res chain seq x y z
N MET A 1 43.99 17.17 -34.82
CA MET A 1 44.10 17.37 -33.36
C MET A 1 43.48 16.14 -32.74
N ASN A 2 44.30 15.17 -32.31
CA ASN A 2 43.81 13.88 -31.82
C ASN A 2 43.41 14.03 -30.35
N GLU A 3 42.14 13.82 -30.04
CA GLU A 3 41.71 13.62 -28.66
C GLU A 3 42.22 12.26 -28.19
N VAL A 4 43.29 12.27 -27.40
CA VAL A 4 43.62 11.14 -26.55
C VAL A 4 42.53 11.08 -25.49
N SER A 5 41.50 10.28 -25.75
CA SER A 5 40.47 9.98 -24.75
C SER A 5 41.14 9.15 -23.64
N LEU A 6 41.62 9.83 -22.60
CA LEU A 6 41.94 9.18 -21.33
C LEU A 6 40.66 8.56 -20.78
N LYS A 7 40.49 7.25 -20.98
CA LYS A 7 39.33 6.50 -20.50
C LYS A 7 39.38 6.22 -18.99
N TYR A 8 40.54 6.45 -18.37
CA TYR A 8 40.81 6.15 -16.97
C TYR A 8 41.54 7.32 -16.30
N LEU A 9 41.08 7.70 -15.12
CA LEU A 9 41.75 8.64 -14.24
C LEU A 9 42.34 7.86 -13.06
N THR A 10 43.66 7.85 -12.97
CA THR A 10 44.37 7.28 -11.81
C THR A 10 44.93 8.43 -10.99
N ALA A 11 44.35 8.68 -9.82
CA ALA A 11 44.81 9.71 -8.91
C ALA A 11 44.70 9.21 -7.46
N PRO A 12 45.68 9.50 -6.58
CA PRO A 12 45.61 9.14 -5.17
C PRO A 12 44.47 9.89 -4.45
N SER A 13 44.16 11.11 -4.89
CA SER A 13 43.00 11.88 -4.44
C SER A 13 42.49 12.76 -5.56
N ILE A 14 41.19 13.08 -5.52
CA ILE A 14 40.54 14.03 -6.44
C ILE A 14 39.80 15.03 -5.57
N THR A 15 40.12 16.31 -5.70
CA THR A 15 39.51 17.38 -4.91
C THR A 15 39.08 18.51 -5.85
N SER A 16 37.81 18.93 -5.77
CA SER A 16 37.32 20.10 -6.51
C SER A 16 37.97 21.40 -6.00
N GLY A 17 38.18 22.38 -6.88
CA GLY A 17 38.62 23.72 -6.45
C GLY A 17 37.62 24.44 -5.55
N GLY A 18 38.09 25.46 -4.82
CA GLY A 18 37.29 26.32 -3.93
C GLY A 18 37.65 26.19 -2.44
N ASN A 19 37.36 27.23 -1.63
CA ASN A 19 37.59 27.26 -0.17
C ASN A 19 36.44 26.60 0.61
N ALA A 20 36.30 25.31 0.31
CA ALA A 20 35.67 24.17 0.97
C ALA A 20 35.29 23.26 -0.20
N PRO A 21 35.99 22.13 -0.42
CA PRO A 21 35.75 21.33 -1.62
C PRO A 21 34.31 20.80 -1.62
N THR A 22 33.61 21.01 -2.74
CA THR A 22 32.27 20.46 -2.95
C THR A 22 32.32 18.99 -3.33
N PHE A 23 33.44 18.52 -3.88
CA PHE A 23 33.69 17.13 -4.21
C PHE A 23 35.09 16.71 -3.76
N MET A 24 35.20 15.56 -3.08
CA MET A 24 36.47 14.99 -2.64
C MET A 24 36.43 13.46 -2.63
N LEU A 25 37.43 12.84 -3.24
CA LEU A 25 37.73 11.41 -3.15
C LEU A 25 39.14 11.24 -2.56
N THR A 26 39.23 10.53 -1.44
CA THR A 26 40.50 10.27 -0.73
C THR A 26 41.02 8.85 -0.96
N PRO A 27 42.32 8.57 -0.70
CA PRO A 27 42.90 7.25 -0.94
C PRO A 27 42.24 6.10 -0.17
N ASP A 28 41.65 6.39 0.99
CA ASP A 28 40.89 5.43 1.81
C ASP A 28 39.47 5.16 1.28
N GLY A 29 39.10 5.73 0.12
CA GLY A 29 37.84 5.47 -0.57
C GLY A 29 36.67 6.34 -0.09
N ARG A 30 36.91 7.36 0.74
CA ARG A 30 35.86 8.26 1.18
C ARG A 30 35.51 9.25 0.07
N LEU A 31 34.25 9.19 -0.37
CA LEU A 31 33.64 10.17 -1.27
C LEU A 31 32.84 11.18 -0.46
N THR A 32 33.10 12.47 -0.66
CA THR A 32 32.29 13.59 -0.15
C THR A 32 31.80 14.40 -1.34
N ALA A 33 30.49 14.65 -1.43
CA ALA A 33 29.89 15.47 -2.47
C ALA A 33 28.78 16.36 -1.89
N ARG A 34 28.79 17.65 -2.25
CA ARG A 34 27.77 18.65 -1.91
C ARG A 34 26.97 18.95 -3.17
N ASN A 35 25.64 18.89 -3.10
CA ASN A 35 24.72 19.08 -4.23
C ASN A 35 24.90 18.04 -5.35
N ALA A 36 25.08 16.76 -4.98
CA ALA A 36 25.14 15.68 -5.96
C ALA A 36 23.74 15.40 -6.52
N ASP A 37 23.63 15.36 -7.84
CA ASP A 37 22.51 14.77 -8.56
C ASP A 37 22.97 13.41 -9.11
N ILE A 38 22.36 12.33 -8.62
CA ILE A 38 22.77 10.96 -8.94
C ILE A 38 21.60 10.27 -9.63
N SER A 39 21.72 10.09 -10.93
CA SER A 39 20.85 9.21 -11.70
C SER A 39 21.40 7.79 -11.70
N GLY A 40 20.53 6.79 -11.51
CA GLY A 40 20.89 5.37 -11.62
C GLY A 40 20.75 4.60 -10.31
N HIS A 41 21.37 3.43 -10.26
CA HIS A 41 21.30 2.53 -9.11
C HIS A 41 22.45 2.80 -8.12
N ILE A 42 22.11 2.93 -6.84
CA ILE A 42 23.08 2.97 -5.74
C ILE A 42 22.90 1.68 -4.92
N SER A 43 23.95 0.89 -4.79
CA SER A 43 23.99 -0.28 -3.92
C SER A 43 24.80 0.05 -2.66
N ALA A 44 24.19 -0.14 -1.49
CA ALA A 44 24.84 0.10 -0.20
C ALA A 44 24.43 -0.99 0.79
N ASN A 45 25.41 -1.56 1.50
CA ASN A 45 25.17 -2.57 2.53
C ASN A 45 24.82 -1.94 3.89
N SER A 46 25.15 -0.66 4.07
CA SER A 46 24.85 0.13 5.27
C SER A 46 24.94 1.61 4.94
N GLY A 47 24.33 2.44 5.79
CA GLY A 47 24.39 3.89 5.66
C GLY A 47 23.39 4.56 6.58
N THR A 48 23.49 5.88 6.69
CA THR A 48 22.47 6.72 7.32
C THR A 48 22.11 7.83 6.34
N LEU A 49 20.83 8.14 6.25
CA LEU A 49 20.33 9.23 5.44
C LEU A 49 19.53 10.16 6.33
N ASN A 50 19.74 11.46 6.17
CA ASN A 50 19.06 12.49 6.95
C ASN A 50 18.30 13.41 5.98
N ASN A 51 17.07 13.78 6.35
CA ASN A 51 16.21 14.69 5.57
C ASN A 51 15.96 14.21 4.13
N VAL A 52 15.62 12.93 3.98
CA VAL A 52 15.31 12.35 2.67
C VAL A 52 13.83 12.55 2.34
N THR A 53 13.56 12.98 1.12
CA THR A 53 12.23 12.90 0.50
C THR A 53 12.25 11.80 -0.55
N ILE A 54 11.28 10.89 -0.49
CA ILE A 54 11.04 9.90 -1.53
C ILE A 54 9.85 10.39 -2.34
N ALA A 55 10.11 10.82 -3.58
CA ALA A 55 9.08 11.43 -4.42
C ALA A 55 8.02 10.42 -4.91
N GLU A 56 8.44 9.17 -5.10
CA GLU A 56 7.59 8.09 -5.58
C GLU A 56 7.60 6.91 -4.60
N ASN A 57 7.86 5.70 -5.10
CA ASN A 57 7.72 4.47 -4.35
C ASN A 57 9.00 4.10 -3.60
N CYS A 58 8.84 3.56 -2.39
CA CYS A 58 9.90 2.92 -1.62
C CYS A 58 9.51 1.48 -1.32
N THR A 59 10.39 0.53 -1.65
CA THR A 59 10.19 -0.88 -1.29
C THR A 59 11.18 -1.25 -0.18
N ILE A 60 10.65 -1.66 0.97
CA ILE A 60 11.44 -2.13 2.12
C ILE A 60 11.19 -3.63 2.25
N ASN A 61 12.15 -4.44 1.81
CA ASN A 61 12.09 -5.90 1.95
C ASN A 61 12.40 -6.38 3.38
N GLY A 62 13.02 -5.51 4.19
CA GLY A 62 13.39 -5.76 5.58
C GLY A 62 12.42 -5.15 6.60
N MET A 63 12.95 -4.86 7.79
CA MET A 63 12.17 -4.24 8.87
C MET A 63 12.28 -2.71 8.81
N LEU A 64 11.13 -2.03 8.83
CA LEU A 64 11.05 -0.58 9.05
C LEU A 64 10.84 -0.31 10.55
N ARG A 65 11.80 0.36 11.19
CA ARG A 65 11.65 0.92 12.53
C ARG A 65 11.49 2.44 12.42
N ALA A 66 10.44 2.97 13.03
CA ALA A 66 10.19 4.41 13.10
C ALA A 66 9.58 4.77 14.45
N GLU A 67 10.02 5.88 15.02
CA GLU A 67 9.50 6.40 16.30
C GLU A 67 8.35 7.39 16.08
N ASN A 68 8.38 8.16 14.98
CA ASN A 68 7.35 9.12 14.62
C ASN A 68 6.94 8.94 13.16
N ILE A 69 5.63 8.84 12.93
CA ILE A 69 5.03 8.73 11.60
C ILE A 69 3.88 9.73 11.54
N VAL A 70 3.88 10.59 10.53
CA VAL A 70 2.76 11.49 10.24
C VAL A 70 1.98 10.90 9.08
N GLY A 71 0.73 10.51 9.34
CA GLY A 71 -0.14 9.82 8.39
C GLY A 71 -0.48 8.39 8.81
N ASP A 72 -1.21 7.69 7.94
CA ASP A 72 -1.72 6.35 8.24
C ASP A 72 -0.76 5.25 7.75
N ILE A 73 -0.62 4.20 8.56
CA ILE A 73 0.01 2.94 8.14
C ILE A 73 -1.11 1.92 7.90
N VAL A 74 -1.46 1.69 6.65
CA VAL A 74 -2.55 0.79 6.28
C VAL A 74 -2.04 -0.46 5.57
N LYS A 75 -2.55 -1.62 5.97
CA LYS A 75 -2.53 -2.82 5.13
C LYS A 75 -3.90 -2.95 4.47
N ALA A 76 -4.07 -2.31 3.32
CA ALA A 76 -5.32 -2.40 2.57
C ALA A 76 -5.45 -3.76 1.87
N VAL A 77 -6.58 -4.44 2.04
CA VAL A 77 -6.94 -5.65 1.29
C VAL A 77 -8.19 -5.35 0.49
N GLY A 78 -8.02 -5.08 -0.81
CA GLY A 78 -9.12 -4.97 -1.77
C GLY A 78 -9.37 -6.31 -2.46
N ARG A 79 -10.51 -6.94 -2.18
CA ARG A 79 -10.96 -8.17 -2.85
C ARG A 79 -12.45 -8.07 -3.11
N ALA A 80 -12.88 -8.50 -4.30
CA ALA A 80 -14.30 -8.66 -4.59
C ALA A 80 -14.87 -9.83 -3.78
N PHE A 81 -16.13 -9.73 -3.39
CA PHE A 81 -16.85 -10.89 -2.88
C PHE A 81 -16.99 -11.95 -3.98
N PRO A 82 -17.06 -13.24 -3.63
CA PRO A 82 -17.38 -14.28 -4.59
C PRO A 82 -18.76 -14.05 -5.23
N GLY A 83 -19.07 -14.79 -6.29
CA GLY A 83 -20.31 -14.62 -7.06
C GLY A 83 -20.15 -13.67 -8.23
N SER A 84 -21.25 -13.05 -8.66
CA SER A 84 -21.25 -12.11 -9.78
C SER A 84 -21.11 -10.68 -9.28
N ALA A 85 -20.54 -9.78 -10.11
CA ALA A 85 -20.42 -8.36 -9.75
C ALA A 85 -21.77 -7.69 -9.38
N THR A 86 -22.88 -8.23 -9.89
CA THR A 86 -24.24 -7.74 -9.62
C THR A 86 -24.96 -8.50 -8.51
N HIS A 87 -24.49 -9.69 -8.13
CA HIS A 87 -25.06 -10.52 -7.07
C HIS A 87 -23.92 -11.25 -6.36
N PRO A 88 -23.12 -10.53 -5.54
CA PRO A 88 -22.07 -11.16 -4.77
C PRO A 88 -22.67 -12.06 -3.70
N ASN A 89 -22.05 -13.22 -3.51
CA ASN A 89 -22.43 -14.18 -2.49
C ASN A 89 -21.18 -14.85 -1.90
N GLY A 90 -21.32 -15.46 -0.72
CA GLY A 90 -20.23 -16.15 -0.06
C GLY A 90 -19.38 -15.25 0.84
N THR A 91 -18.20 -15.75 1.21
CA THR A 91 -17.39 -15.21 2.31
C THR A 91 -16.02 -14.77 1.81
N LEU A 92 -15.62 -13.56 2.18
CA LEU A 92 -14.24 -13.09 2.05
C LEU A 92 -13.55 -13.23 3.42
N THR A 93 -12.46 -13.99 3.47
CA THR A 93 -11.65 -14.14 4.69
C THR A 93 -10.36 -13.34 4.55
N VAL A 94 -10.18 -12.36 5.44
CA VAL A 94 -8.93 -11.60 5.55
C VAL A 94 -8.09 -12.19 6.67
N GLN A 95 -6.92 -12.74 6.32
CA GLN A 95 -5.96 -13.26 7.29
C GLN A 95 -5.04 -12.13 7.75
N LYS A 96 -5.07 -11.84 9.05
CA LYS A 96 -4.20 -10.89 9.71
C LYS A 96 -3.28 -11.66 10.64
N GLN A 97 -1.97 -11.65 10.36
CA GLN A 97 -0.99 -12.11 11.32
C GLN A 97 -0.82 -11.04 12.38
N ASP A 98 -1.02 -11.42 13.65
CA ASP A 98 -0.80 -10.53 14.77
C ASP A 98 0.58 -10.74 15.38
N ASP A 99 1.58 -10.37 14.59
CA ASP A 99 3.01 -10.52 14.88
C ASP A 99 3.61 -9.31 15.61
N GLN A 100 2.80 -8.34 16.00
CA GLN A 100 3.26 -7.08 16.58
C GLN A 100 2.63 -6.83 17.94
N ARG A 101 3.34 -6.10 18.81
CA ARG A 101 2.90 -5.79 20.18
C ARG A 101 1.90 -4.64 20.28
N PHE A 102 1.55 -4.01 19.16
CA PHE A 102 0.61 -2.90 19.13
C PHE A 102 -0.74 -3.36 18.56
N ASP A 103 -1.81 -2.79 19.10
CA ASP A 103 -3.16 -3.04 18.60
C ASP A 103 -3.29 -2.48 17.18
N ARG A 104 -3.88 -3.28 16.28
CA ARG A 104 -4.21 -2.80 14.94
C ARG A 104 -5.72 -2.62 14.84
N GLN A 105 -6.13 -1.44 14.43
CA GLN A 105 -7.52 -1.17 14.09
C GLN A 105 -7.87 -1.79 12.74
N ILE A 106 -8.98 -2.52 12.69
CA ILE A 106 -9.55 -3.01 11.43
C ILE A 106 -10.68 -2.05 11.06
N ILE A 107 -10.58 -1.48 9.86
CA ILE A 107 -11.62 -0.62 9.29
C ILE A 107 -12.23 -1.37 8.11
N ILE A 108 -13.55 -1.55 8.16
CA ILE A 108 -14.33 -2.11 7.06
C ILE A 108 -15.18 -0.97 6.51
N SER A 109 -14.85 -0.52 5.30
CA SER A 109 -15.65 0.48 4.59
C SER A 109 -17.02 -0.08 4.23
N SER A 110 -17.99 0.81 3.97
CA SER A 110 -19.32 0.43 3.52
C SER A 110 -19.27 -0.46 2.28
N ILE A 111 -20.03 -1.55 2.27
CA ILE A 111 -20.09 -2.45 1.12
C ILE A 111 -21.39 -2.16 0.38
N THR A 112 -21.27 -1.83 -0.90
CA THR A 112 -22.45 -1.65 -1.78
C THR A 112 -22.56 -2.83 -2.73
N PHE A 113 -23.71 -3.51 -2.70
CA PHE A 113 -24.00 -4.60 -3.64
C PHE A 113 -25.49 -4.67 -3.96
N ALA A 114 -25.83 -5.40 -5.03
CA ALA A 114 -27.21 -5.75 -5.33
C ALA A 114 -27.52 -7.15 -4.79
N GLY A 115 -28.65 -7.28 -4.11
CA GLY A 115 -29.09 -8.55 -3.54
C GLY A 115 -29.75 -9.47 -4.58
N GLY A 116 -29.99 -10.71 -4.18
CA GLY A 116 -30.69 -11.72 -5.01
C GLY A 116 -32.19 -11.46 -5.15
N LYS A 117 -32.76 -11.82 -6.30
CA LYS A 117 -34.21 -11.74 -6.57
C LYS A 117 -34.97 -12.87 -5.85
N GLY A 118 -35.75 -12.54 -4.82
CA GLY A 118 -36.76 -13.42 -4.24
C GLY A 118 -38.11 -13.30 -4.95
N LYS A 119 -38.90 -14.39 -4.99
CA LYS A 119 -40.31 -14.39 -5.43
C LYS A 119 -41.17 -14.98 -4.33
N SER A 120 -42.31 -14.36 -4.04
CA SER A 120 -43.29 -14.93 -3.12
C SER A 120 -44.02 -16.10 -3.80
N GLU A 121 -44.31 -17.13 -3.01
CA GLU A 121 -45.14 -18.26 -3.45
C GLU A 121 -46.64 -17.89 -3.47
N THR A 122 -47.03 -16.84 -2.78
CA THR A 122 -48.44 -16.43 -2.57
C THR A 122 -48.77 -15.04 -3.13
N SER A 123 -47.77 -14.29 -3.61
CA SER A 123 -47.91 -12.92 -4.13
C SER A 123 -47.02 -12.72 -5.35
N ASN A 124 -47.40 -11.80 -6.25
CA ASN A 124 -46.57 -11.38 -7.41
C ASN A 124 -45.40 -10.47 -7.01
N GLU A 125 -45.16 -10.30 -5.71
CA GLU A 125 -44.13 -9.43 -5.17
C GLU A 125 -42.72 -10.01 -5.37
N ILE A 126 -41.83 -9.15 -5.84
CA ILE A 126 -40.40 -9.43 -6.01
C ILE A 126 -39.67 -8.54 -5.01
N TRP A 127 -38.84 -9.16 -4.16
CA TRP A 127 -37.97 -8.43 -3.25
C TRP A 127 -36.51 -8.80 -3.48
N THR A 128 -35.65 -7.97 -2.91
CA THR A 128 -34.21 -8.15 -2.89
C THR A 128 -33.74 -8.12 -1.44
N ASP A 129 -33.05 -9.19 -1.02
CA ASP A 129 -32.44 -9.30 0.30
C ASP A 129 -30.93 -9.13 0.22
N CYS A 130 -30.40 -8.29 1.11
CA CYS A 130 -28.99 -8.05 1.28
C CYS A 130 -28.62 -8.28 2.74
N GLY A 131 -27.54 -9.02 2.98
CA GLY A 131 -27.00 -9.24 4.32
C GLY A 131 -25.48 -9.14 4.33
N LEU A 132 -24.94 -8.40 5.29
CA LEU A 132 -23.51 -8.39 5.59
C LEU A 132 -23.31 -8.90 7.01
N VAL A 133 -22.49 -9.94 7.13
CA VAL A 133 -22.07 -10.48 8.42
C VAL A 133 -20.56 -10.35 8.50
N VAL A 134 -20.08 -9.63 9.50
CA VAL A 134 -18.65 -9.56 9.81
C VAL A 134 -18.39 -10.42 11.02
N LYS A 135 -17.46 -11.37 10.88
CA LYS A 135 -17.02 -12.22 11.98
C LYS A 135 -15.53 -12.01 12.23
N ASN A 136 -15.16 -11.87 13.50
CA ASN A 136 -13.78 -11.93 13.96
C ASN A 136 -13.56 -13.27 14.67
N ASN A 137 -12.69 -14.12 14.11
CA ASN A 137 -12.39 -15.47 14.64
C ASN A 137 -13.65 -16.30 14.95
N GLY A 138 -14.64 -16.26 14.05
CA GLY A 138 -15.91 -16.98 14.19
C GLY A 138 -16.96 -16.25 15.02
N ARG A 139 -16.60 -15.23 15.81
CA ARG A 139 -17.55 -14.40 16.56
C ARG A 139 -18.10 -13.28 15.68
N GLU A 140 -19.42 -13.20 15.58
CA GLU A 140 -20.08 -12.08 14.91
C GLU A 140 -19.79 -10.76 15.63
N ILE A 141 -19.36 -9.76 14.87
CA ILE A 141 -19.08 -8.41 15.35
C ILE A 141 -19.92 -7.35 14.63
N TYR A 142 -20.57 -7.72 13.53
CA TYR A 142 -21.53 -6.89 12.83
C TYR A 142 -22.50 -7.77 12.05
N TYR A 143 -23.78 -7.39 12.08
CA TYR A 143 -24.85 -7.98 11.30
C TYR A 143 -25.75 -6.86 10.79
N GLY A 144 -25.84 -6.72 9.47
CA GLY A 144 -26.73 -5.77 8.83
C GLY A 144 -27.51 -6.45 7.72
N THR A 145 -28.83 -6.32 7.73
CA THR A 145 -29.70 -6.79 6.65
C THR A 145 -30.57 -5.67 6.11
N LYS A 146 -30.88 -5.75 4.81
CA LYS A 146 -31.82 -4.85 4.16
C LYS A 146 -32.64 -5.64 3.15
N THR A 147 -33.95 -5.58 3.31
CA THR A 147 -34.93 -6.09 2.35
C THR A 147 -35.57 -4.90 1.65
N THR A 148 -35.67 -4.99 0.33
CA THR A 148 -36.30 -3.94 -0.47
C THR A 148 -37.26 -4.55 -1.47
N ASN A 149 -38.50 -4.05 -1.48
CA ASN A 149 -39.52 -4.44 -2.44
C ASN A 149 -39.30 -3.61 -3.69
N SER A 150 -39.00 -4.26 -4.80
CA SER A 150 -38.70 -3.58 -6.05
C SER A 150 -39.48 -4.21 -7.20
N THR A 151 -40.39 -3.44 -7.78
CA THR A 151 -41.06 -3.74 -9.05
C THR A 151 -40.13 -3.58 -10.27
N GLY A 152 -38.85 -3.27 -10.06
CA GLY A 152 -37.84 -3.10 -11.11
C GLY A 152 -36.48 -3.64 -10.66
N ALA A 153 -35.71 -4.17 -11.62
CA ALA A 153 -34.45 -4.85 -11.37
C ALA A 153 -33.40 -3.92 -10.72
N HIS A 154 -32.73 -4.45 -9.69
CA HIS A 154 -31.53 -3.91 -9.02
C HIS A 154 -31.78 -2.90 -7.89
N THR A 155 -31.90 -3.41 -6.66
CA THR A 155 -31.79 -2.58 -5.46
C THR A 155 -30.35 -2.58 -4.95
N ARG A 156 -29.77 -1.38 -4.78
CA ARG A 156 -28.46 -1.19 -4.14
C ARG A 156 -28.62 -1.16 -2.63
N CYS A 157 -27.90 -2.05 -1.95
CA CYS A 157 -27.83 -2.12 -0.51
C CYS A 157 -26.53 -1.49 -0.03
N LEU A 158 -26.63 -0.61 0.96
CA LEU A 158 -25.49 -0.08 1.72
C LEU A 158 -25.50 -0.82 3.05
N ALA A 159 -24.42 -1.53 3.34
CA ALA A 159 -24.19 -2.22 4.61
C ALA A 159 -22.89 -1.75 5.25
#